data_AF-A0A0K1EE56-F1
#
_entry.id   AF-A0A0K1EE56-F1
#
_cell.length_a   1.000
_cell.length_b   1.000
_cell.length_c   1.000
_cell.angle_alpha   90.00
_cell.angle_beta   90.00
_cell.angle_gamma   90.00
#
_symmetry.space_group_name_H-M   'P 1'
#
loop_
_entity.id
_entity.type
_entity.pdbx_description
1 polymer ?
#
loop_
_entity_poly.entity_id
_entity_poly.type
_entity_poly.pdbx_seq_one_letter_code
_entity_poly.pdbx_strand_id
1 'polypeptide(L)'
;MADHVVDTNVLLCASMADGASPFDGADHVAVEEQLEVLAWLTAFHADPEKRLVIDEAFRIYDEYLHKLTVQDYGLLVIHEKLQTAELVPVAYDGDGHGIVPEALGSLDPSDRKLAAAAIASTRMQGAPCTLVNATDTDWYDVEEPLEETGVVLEQLLDAWCRAKREEKLRRSSP
;
A
#
# COMPACT_ATOMS: atom_id res chain seq x y z
N MET A 1 5.46 -18.09 -5.52
CA MET A 1 5.83 -16.77 -4.98
C MET A 1 5.04 -15.66 -5.64
N ALA A 2 4.35 -14.84 -4.86
CA ALA A 2 3.62 -13.66 -5.31
C ALA A 2 4.14 -12.43 -4.56
N ASP A 3 4.51 -11.41 -5.32
CA ASP A 3 5.20 -10.22 -4.82
C ASP A 3 4.21 -9.10 -4.52
N HIS A 4 4.32 -8.47 -3.36
CA HIS A 4 3.37 -7.47 -2.87
C HIS A 4 4.06 -6.18 -2.46
N VAL A 5 3.61 -5.05 -3.01
CA VAL A 5 3.79 -3.72 -2.42
C VAL A 5 2.60 -3.47 -1.52
N VAL A 6 2.84 -3.17 -0.25
CA VAL A 6 1.78 -2.93 0.74
C VAL A 6 1.69 -1.44 1.00
N ASP A 7 0.55 -0.81 0.74
CA ASP A 7 0.37 0.60 1.05
C ASP A 7 0.45 0.85 2.57
N THR A 8 1.01 1.98 2.97
CA THR A 8 1.08 2.44 4.35
C THR A 8 -0.29 2.41 5.04
N ASN A 9 -1.38 2.72 4.32
CA ASN A 9 -2.72 2.72 4.90
C ASN A 9 -3.23 1.33 5.32
N VAL A 10 -2.73 0.25 4.70
CA VAL A 10 -3.00 -1.14 5.12
C VAL A 10 -2.38 -1.37 6.51
N LEU A 11 -1.14 -0.92 6.69
CA LEU A 11 -0.41 -1.10 7.94
C LEU A 11 -1.03 -0.30 9.08
N LEU A 12 -1.45 0.94 8.81
CA LEU A 12 -2.12 1.80 9.79
C LEU A 12 -3.46 1.20 10.23
N CYS A 13 -4.28 0.76 9.28
CA CYS A 13 -5.60 0.20 9.56
C CYS A 13 -5.49 -1.13 10.34
N ALA A 14 -4.62 -2.05 9.92
CA ALA A 14 -4.37 -3.30 10.66
C ALA A 14 -3.83 -3.05 12.07
N SER A 15 -2.91 -2.09 12.23
CA SER A 15 -2.32 -1.75 13.54
C SER A 15 -3.34 -1.17 14.51
N MET A 16 -4.44 -0.62 14.02
CA MET A 16 -5.50 -0.11 14.87
C MET A 16 -6.44 -1.21 15.38
N ALA A 17 -6.72 -2.21 14.54
CA ALA A 17 -7.55 -3.35 14.92
C ALA A 17 -6.81 -4.35 15.84
N ASP A 18 -5.47 -4.36 15.81
CA ASP A 18 -4.69 -5.26 16.65
C ASP A 18 -4.69 -4.80 18.12
N GLY A 19 -5.28 -5.61 19.00
CA GLY A 19 -5.42 -5.27 20.42
C GLY A 19 -4.12 -5.24 21.23
N ALA A 20 -2.99 -5.66 20.66
CA ALA A 20 -1.67 -5.58 21.29
C ALA A 20 -0.84 -4.38 20.77
N SER A 21 -1.20 -3.83 19.62
CA SER A 21 -0.60 -2.65 19.02
C SER A 21 -0.93 -1.39 19.84
N PRO A 22 0.06 -0.51 20.13
CA PRO A 22 -0.17 0.73 20.85
C PRO A 22 -0.67 1.87 19.96
N PHE A 23 -0.93 1.62 18.67
CA PHE A 23 -1.33 2.63 17.69
C PHE A 23 -2.68 3.27 18.06
N ASP A 24 -2.70 4.60 18.24
CA ASP A 24 -3.89 5.37 18.67
C ASP A 24 -4.43 6.37 17.63
N GLY A 25 -4.22 6.09 16.34
CA GLY A 25 -4.64 6.96 15.25
C GLY A 25 -6.14 7.30 15.27
N ALA A 26 -6.49 8.52 14.84
CA ALA A 26 -7.88 8.90 14.66
C ALA A 26 -8.49 8.11 13.49
N ASP A 27 -9.63 7.45 13.72
CA ASP A 27 -10.24 6.61 12.70
C ASP A 27 -11.69 6.95 12.35
N HIS A 28 -11.97 6.71 11.08
CA HIS A 28 -13.23 6.86 10.41
C HIS A 28 -13.65 5.56 9.68
N VAL A 29 -12.80 4.53 9.71
CA VAL A 29 -13.09 3.15 9.31
C VAL A 29 -13.78 2.46 10.49
N ALA A 30 -14.82 1.67 10.22
CA ALA A 30 -15.49 0.91 11.28
C ALA A 30 -14.67 -0.33 11.66
N VAL A 31 -14.92 -0.85 12.87
CA VAL A 31 -14.10 -1.91 13.48
C VAL A 31 -14.14 -3.18 12.63
N GLU A 32 -15.27 -3.48 12.02
CA GLU A 32 -15.44 -4.63 11.14
C GLU A 32 -14.49 -4.59 9.93
N GLU A 33 -14.38 -3.44 9.27
CA GLU A 33 -13.46 -3.20 8.16
C GLU A 33 -12.00 -3.19 8.62
N GLN A 34 -11.68 -2.63 9.79
CA GLN A 34 -10.33 -2.71 10.33
C GLN A 34 -9.90 -4.18 10.58
N LEU A 35 -10.81 -5.02 11.09
CA LEU A 35 -10.56 -6.44 11.31
C LEU A 35 -10.35 -7.21 10.00
N GLU A 36 -10.99 -6.80 8.91
CA GLU A 36 -10.74 -7.36 7.57
C GLU A 36 -9.32 -7.06 7.10
N VAL A 37 -8.85 -5.82 7.27
CA VAL A 37 -7.46 -5.44 6.92
C VAL A 37 -6.45 -6.16 7.81
N LEU A 38 -6.74 -6.28 9.12
CA LEU A 38 -5.91 -7.05 10.05
C LEU A 38 -5.83 -8.53 9.64
N ALA A 39 -6.95 -9.14 9.28
CA ALA A 39 -6.99 -10.53 8.84
C ALA A 39 -6.15 -10.74 7.57
N TRP A 40 -6.22 -9.82 6.61
CA TRP A 40 -5.38 -9.85 5.42
C TRP A 40 -3.89 -9.75 5.77
N LEU A 41 -3.51 -8.77 6.59
CA LEU A 41 -2.09 -8.55 6.93
C LEU A 41 -1.51 -9.73 7.74
N THR A 42 -2.32 -10.34 8.61
CA THR A 42 -1.97 -11.56 9.35
C THR A 42 -1.73 -12.74 8.39
N ALA A 43 -2.59 -12.91 7.39
CA ALA A 43 -2.43 -13.97 6.39
C ALA A 43 -1.20 -13.71 5.51
N PHE A 44 -0.96 -12.46 5.10
CA PHE A 44 0.24 -12.05 4.39
C PHE A 44 1.50 -12.36 5.21
N HIS A 45 1.52 -12.00 6.48
CA HIS A 45 2.62 -12.27 7.41
C HIS A 45 2.97 -13.76 7.47
N ALA A 46 1.96 -14.61 7.65
CA ALA A 46 2.14 -16.05 7.82
C ALA A 46 2.55 -16.81 6.54
N ASP A 47 2.32 -16.25 5.36
CA ASP A 47 2.56 -16.93 4.08
C ASP A 47 3.99 -16.68 3.55
N PRO A 48 4.91 -17.66 3.57
CA PRO A 48 6.28 -17.49 3.07
C PRO A 48 6.35 -17.33 1.55
N GLU A 49 5.31 -17.70 0.80
CA GLU A 49 5.25 -17.52 -0.65
C GLU A 49 4.83 -16.10 -1.03
N LYS A 50 4.35 -15.29 -0.09
CA LYS A 50 4.05 -13.87 -0.29
C LYS A 50 5.21 -13.02 0.18
N ARG A 51 5.87 -12.35 -0.74
CA ARG A 51 7.08 -11.57 -0.50
C ARG A 51 6.75 -10.08 -0.54
N LEU A 52 7.37 -9.32 0.36
CA LEU A 52 7.28 -7.85 0.34
C LEU A 52 8.20 -7.30 -0.77
N VAL A 53 7.74 -6.29 -1.48
CA VAL A 53 8.52 -5.49 -2.43
C VAL A 53 8.74 -4.10 -1.85
N ILE A 54 9.98 -3.64 -1.83
CA ILE A 54 10.36 -2.27 -1.46
C ILE A 54 11.43 -1.73 -2.41
N ASP A 55 11.58 -0.40 -2.45
CA ASP A 55 12.61 0.22 -3.27
C ASP A 55 14.01 0.08 -2.65
N GLU A 56 15.03 -0.03 -3.49
CA GLU A 56 16.45 -0.09 -3.08
C GLU A 56 16.92 1.15 -2.31
N ALA A 57 16.24 2.29 -2.50
CA ALA A 57 16.54 3.53 -1.77
C ALA A 57 15.83 3.61 -0.40
N PHE A 58 15.07 2.57 -0.02
CA PHE A 58 14.30 2.45 1.21
C PHE A 58 13.31 3.60 1.48
N ARG A 59 12.86 4.34 0.47
CA ARG A 59 11.91 5.46 0.64
C ARG A 59 10.51 5.00 1.05
N ILE A 60 10.09 3.83 0.59
CA ILE A 60 8.86 3.19 1.03
C ILE A 60 8.97 2.81 2.51
N TYR A 61 10.08 2.18 2.89
CA TYR A 61 10.32 1.78 4.26
C TYR A 61 10.44 2.98 5.21
N ASP A 62 11.12 4.05 4.78
CA ASP A 62 11.18 5.32 5.50
C ASP A 62 9.78 5.84 5.77
N GLU A 63 8.86 5.83 4.80
CA GLU A 63 7.47 6.27 5.04
C GLU A 63 6.80 5.46 6.15
N TYR A 64 6.97 4.13 6.16
CA TYR A 64 6.42 3.30 7.24
C TYR A 64 6.96 3.73 8.61
N LEU A 65 8.28 3.98 8.72
CA LEU A 65 8.91 4.46 9.96
C LEU A 65 8.44 5.85 10.40
N HIS A 66 8.00 6.70 9.47
CA HIS A 66 7.44 8.01 9.80
C HIS A 66 6.00 7.93 10.32
N LYS A 67 5.28 6.85 10.02
CA LYS A 67 3.84 6.71 10.30
C LYS A 67 3.55 5.71 11.42
N LEU A 68 4.44 4.76 11.66
CA LEU A 68 4.28 3.68 12.62
C LEU A 68 5.47 3.64 13.59
N THR A 69 5.19 3.21 14.81
CA THR A 69 6.20 2.87 15.81
C THR A 69 6.64 1.42 15.65
N VAL A 70 7.83 1.09 16.18
CA VAL A 70 8.37 -0.29 16.17
C VAL A 70 7.51 -1.30 16.93
N GLN A 71 6.49 -0.85 17.67
CA GLN A 71 5.56 -1.71 18.40
C GLN A 71 4.22 -1.89 17.66
N ASP A 72 3.98 -1.11 16.61
CA ASP A 72 2.73 -1.21 15.85
C ASP A 72 2.77 -2.47 14.99
N TYR A 73 1.67 -3.23 15.00
CA TYR A 73 1.62 -4.55 14.37
C TYR A 73 2.02 -4.53 12.90
N GLY A 74 1.57 -3.51 12.15
CA GLY A 74 1.91 -3.36 10.74
C GLY A 74 3.42 -3.27 10.49
N LEU A 75 4.14 -2.49 11.30
CA LEU A 75 5.59 -2.35 11.14
C LEU A 75 6.34 -3.61 11.59
N LEU A 76 5.83 -4.34 12.59
CA LEU A 76 6.39 -5.64 12.99
C LEU A 76 6.34 -6.65 11.81
N VAL A 77 5.19 -6.73 11.12
CA VAL A 77 5.04 -7.58 9.93
C VAL A 77 6.03 -7.17 8.83
N ILE A 78 6.18 -5.87 8.57
CA ILE A 78 7.16 -5.37 7.59
C ILE A 78 8.58 -5.78 7.97
N HIS A 79 9.00 -5.59 9.22
CA HIS A 79 10.35 -5.98 9.66
C HIS A 79 10.65 -7.45 9.43
N GLU A 80 9.69 -8.34 9.69
CA GLU A 80 9.86 -9.77 9.45
C GLU A 80 9.92 -10.08 7.95
N LYS A 81 9.04 -9.48 7.14
CA LYS A 81 9.00 -9.67 5.68
C LYS A 81 10.22 -9.08 4.97
N LEU A 82 10.87 -8.06 5.53
CA LEU A 82 12.11 -7.50 4.99
C LEU A 82 13.25 -8.52 4.91
N GLN A 83 13.24 -9.56 5.76
CA GLN A 83 14.26 -10.63 5.73
C GLN A 83 14.31 -11.36 4.38
N THR A 84 13.18 -11.42 3.67
CA THR A 84 13.05 -12.10 2.38
C THR A 84 12.57 -11.19 1.27
N ALA A 85 12.48 -9.87 1.51
CA ALA A 85 11.90 -8.92 0.56
C ALA A 85 12.64 -8.86 -0.78
N GLU A 86 11.90 -8.48 -1.82
CA GLU A 86 12.49 -8.01 -3.07
C GLU A 86 12.86 -6.54 -2.94
N LEU A 87 14.12 -6.22 -3.25
CA LEU A 87 14.55 -4.84 -3.46
C LEU A 87 14.51 -4.54 -4.96
N VAL A 88 13.80 -3.48 -5.34
CA VAL A 88 13.66 -3.07 -6.74
C VAL A 88 14.17 -1.65 -6.97
N PRO A 89 14.77 -1.37 -8.14
CA PRO A 89 15.24 -0.04 -8.46
C PRO A 89 14.04 0.87 -8.78
N VAL A 90 13.92 1.97 -8.04
CA VAL A 90 12.95 3.05 -8.30
C VAL A 90 13.70 4.32 -8.63
N ALA A 91 13.34 4.96 -9.75
CA ALA A 91 13.83 6.28 -10.09
C ALA A 91 12.97 7.35 -9.40
N TYR A 92 13.62 8.40 -8.92
CA TYR A 92 12.96 9.53 -8.24
C TYR A 92 13.21 10.83 -9.00
N ASP A 93 12.23 11.73 -8.97
CA ASP A 93 12.37 13.08 -9.51
C ASP A 93 13.13 14.01 -8.56
N GLY A 94 13.26 15.29 -8.95
CA GLY A 94 13.98 16.29 -8.18
C GLY A 94 13.34 16.63 -6.82
N ASP A 95 12.07 16.30 -6.64
CA ASP A 95 11.31 16.53 -5.41
C ASP A 95 11.26 15.27 -4.53
N GLY A 96 11.84 14.16 -5.00
CA GLY A 96 11.93 12.89 -4.26
C GLY A 96 10.72 11.99 -4.42
N HIS A 97 9.88 12.21 -5.44
CA HIS A 97 8.74 11.37 -5.77
C HIS A 97 9.12 10.29 -6.78
N GLY A 98 8.48 9.12 -6.70
CA GLY A 98 8.70 8.05 -7.67
C GLY A 98 8.32 8.49 -9.09
N ILE A 99 9.17 8.18 -10.08
CA ILE A 99 8.86 8.42 -11.48
C ILE A 99 7.98 7.30 -11.99
N VAL A 100 6.77 7.65 -12.43
CA VAL A 100 5.76 6.74 -12.98
C VAL A 100 5.38 7.15 -14.42
N PRO A 101 4.78 6.24 -15.22
CA PRO A 101 4.18 6.60 -16.50
C PRO A 101 3.22 7.79 -16.39
N GLU A 102 3.13 8.60 -17.45
CA GLU A 102 2.27 9.80 -17.49
C GLU A 102 0.79 9.49 -17.19
N ALA A 103 0.31 8.30 -17.58
CA ALA A 103 -1.05 7.84 -17.30
C ALA A 103 -1.37 7.71 -15.80
N LEU A 104 -0.34 7.61 -14.94
CA LEU A 104 -0.47 7.61 -13.47
C LEU A 104 -0.21 9.00 -12.87
N GLY A 105 -0.17 10.05 -13.68
CA GLY A 105 0.21 11.40 -13.26
C GLY A 105 -0.75 12.06 -12.27
N SER A 106 -1.99 11.58 -12.16
CA SER A 106 -2.98 12.04 -11.18
C SER A 106 -2.80 11.43 -9.79
N LEU A 107 -1.97 10.38 -9.64
CA LEU A 107 -1.66 9.79 -8.34
C LEU A 107 -0.93 10.81 -7.45
N ASP A 108 -1.22 10.78 -6.14
CA ASP A 108 -0.52 11.59 -5.15
C ASP A 108 0.99 11.40 -5.32
N PRO A 109 1.79 12.48 -5.40
CA PRO A 109 3.24 12.38 -5.46
C PRO A 109 3.88 11.46 -4.41
N SER A 110 3.32 11.35 -3.19
CA SER A 110 3.83 10.39 -2.19
C SER A 110 3.71 8.96 -2.66
N ASP A 111 2.61 8.58 -3.30
CA ASP A 111 2.26 7.18 -3.56
C ASP A 111 2.91 6.64 -4.83
N ARG A 112 3.43 7.54 -5.66
CA ARG A 112 4.17 7.17 -6.88
C ARG A 112 5.35 6.24 -6.63
N LYS A 113 5.97 6.28 -5.45
CA LYS A 113 7.04 5.33 -5.09
C LYS A 113 6.51 3.89 -4.98
N LEU A 114 5.30 3.70 -4.45
CA LEU A 114 4.66 2.38 -4.32
C LEU A 114 4.31 1.83 -5.71
N ALA A 115 3.68 2.66 -6.55
CA ALA A 115 3.37 2.29 -7.93
C ALA A 115 4.64 1.98 -8.74
N ALA A 116 5.68 2.80 -8.64
CA ALA A 116 6.95 2.58 -9.34
C ALA A 116 7.64 1.29 -8.89
N ALA A 117 7.61 0.96 -7.59
CA ALA A 117 8.16 -0.29 -7.08
C ALA A 117 7.40 -1.52 -7.62
N ALA A 118 6.06 -1.48 -7.62
CA ALA A 118 5.24 -2.57 -8.16
C ALA A 118 5.52 -2.79 -9.66
N ILE A 119 5.61 -1.70 -10.44
CA ILE A 119 5.96 -1.75 -11.87
C ILE A 119 7.36 -2.34 -12.07
N ALA A 120 8.33 -1.95 -11.25
CA ALA A 120 9.70 -2.45 -11.34
C ALA A 120 9.77 -3.96 -11.05
N SER A 121 9.12 -4.42 -9.98
CA SER A 121 9.01 -5.86 -9.63
C SER A 121 8.38 -6.65 -10.78
N THR A 122 7.23 -6.18 -11.31
CA THR A 122 6.54 -6.83 -12.43
C THR A 122 7.48 -7.01 -13.65
N ARG A 123 8.24 -5.97 -13.99
CA ARG A 123 9.19 -6.02 -15.12
C ARG A 123 10.38 -6.93 -14.87
N MET A 124 10.91 -6.95 -13.65
CA MET A 124 12.07 -7.77 -13.29
C MET A 124 11.73 -9.26 -13.24
N GLN A 125 10.57 -9.61 -12.68
CA GLN A 125 10.14 -10.99 -12.52
C GLN A 125 9.42 -11.54 -13.75
N GLY A 126 8.89 -10.67 -14.62
CA GLY A 126 8.04 -11.10 -15.74
C GLY A 126 6.71 -11.71 -15.27
N ALA A 127 6.28 -11.39 -14.05
CA ALA A 127 5.05 -11.85 -13.42
C ALA A 127 4.40 -10.67 -12.68
N PRO A 128 3.06 -10.64 -12.53
CA PRO A 128 2.39 -9.53 -11.87
C PRO A 128 2.82 -9.35 -10.40
N CYS A 129 3.11 -8.11 -10.01
CA CYS A 129 3.20 -7.69 -8.62
C CYS A 129 1.85 -7.10 -8.16
N THR A 130 1.43 -7.43 -6.94
CA THR A 130 0.21 -6.90 -6.34
C THR A 130 0.53 -5.63 -5.54
N LEU A 131 -0.16 -4.52 -5.80
CA LEU A 131 -0.21 -3.36 -4.93
C LEU A 131 -1.47 -3.45 -4.08
N VAL A 132 -1.30 -3.44 -2.75
CA VAL A 132 -2.40 -3.66 -1.81
C VAL A 132 -2.78 -2.35 -1.14
N ASN A 133 -4.04 -1.96 -1.29
CA ASN A 133 -4.62 -0.76 -0.70
C ASN A 133 -5.78 -1.13 0.23
N ALA A 134 -5.92 -0.43 1.36
CA ALA A 134 -7.08 -0.59 2.23
C ALA A 134 -8.04 0.60 2.13
N THR A 135 -7.57 1.83 2.32
CA THR A 135 -8.45 2.98 2.59
C THR A 135 -8.19 4.20 1.71
N ASP A 136 -7.14 4.20 0.89
CA ASP A 136 -6.87 5.34 0.03
C ASP A 136 -7.74 5.26 -1.24
N THR A 137 -8.63 6.25 -1.40
CA THR A 137 -9.56 6.30 -2.51
C THR A 137 -8.93 6.78 -3.82
N ASP A 138 -7.75 7.40 -3.77
CA ASP A 138 -7.14 8.04 -4.93
C ASP A 138 -6.55 6.99 -5.90
N TRP A 139 -6.28 5.76 -5.42
CA TRP A 139 -5.92 4.61 -6.26
C TRP A 139 -6.99 4.26 -7.31
N TYR A 140 -8.27 4.54 -7.05
CA TYR A 140 -9.36 4.28 -8.00
C TYR A 140 -9.31 5.18 -9.23
N ASP A 141 -8.67 6.35 -9.12
CA ASP A 141 -8.55 7.28 -10.25
C ASP A 141 -7.49 6.80 -11.25
N VAL A 142 -6.65 5.85 -10.85
CA VAL A 142 -5.54 5.32 -11.65
C VAL A 142 -5.51 3.79 -11.75
N GLU A 143 -6.59 3.10 -11.35
CA GLU A 143 -6.68 1.64 -11.34
C GLU A 143 -6.41 1.04 -12.74
N GLU A 144 -7.19 1.46 -13.75
CA GLU A 144 -7.02 1.00 -15.14
C GLU A 144 -5.61 1.26 -15.70
N PRO A 145 -5.06 2.49 -15.67
CA PRO A 145 -3.71 2.73 -16.19
C PRO A 145 -2.61 2.04 -15.36
N LEU A 146 -2.86 1.70 -14.09
CA LEU A 146 -1.92 0.91 -13.29
C LEU A 146 -1.95 -0.56 -13.73
N GLU A 147 -3.13 -1.14 -13.94
CA GLU A 147 -3.29 -2.51 -14.43
C GLU A 147 -2.69 -2.72 -15.82
N GLU A 148 -2.73 -1.70 -16.69
CA GLU A 148 -2.05 -1.74 -18.00
C GLU A 148 -0.53 -1.91 -17.90
N THR A 149 0.07 -1.61 -16.75
CA THR A 149 1.50 -1.86 -16.49
C THR A 149 1.81 -3.30 -16.05
N GLY A 150 0.78 -4.12 -15.87
CA GLY A 150 0.87 -5.49 -15.37
C GLY A 150 0.87 -5.62 -13.85
N VAL A 151 0.68 -4.51 -13.13
CA VAL A 151 0.45 -4.52 -11.67
C VAL A 151 -1.00 -4.95 -11.40
N VAL A 152 -1.22 -5.73 -10.35
CA VAL A 152 -2.57 -6.03 -9.84
C VAL A 152 -2.86 -5.09 -8.69
N LEU A 153 -3.97 -4.36 -8.72
CA LEU A 153 -4.40 -3.54 -7.60
C LEU A 153 -5.39 -4.34 -6.74
N GLU A 154 -5.04 -4.62 -5.49
CA GLU A 154 -5.91 -5.30 -4.52
C GLU A 154 -6.52 -4.28 -3.56
N GLN A 155 -7.83 -4.08 -3.67
CA GLN A 155 -8.61 -3.15 -2.84
C GLN A 155 -9.27 -3.91 -1.68
N LEU A 156 -8.67 -3.87 -0.48
CA LEU A 156 -9.16 -4.64 0.67
C LEU A 156 -10.56 -4.19 1.12
N LEU A 157 -10.83 -2.89 1.11
CA LEU A 157 -12.11 -2.33 1.56
C LEU A 157 -12.87 -1.67 0.40
N ASP A 158 -13.08 -2.41 -0.70
CA ASP A 158 -13.62 -1.83 -1.94
C ASP A 158 -14.96 -1.09 -1.74
N ALA A 159 -15.91 -1.72 -1.05
CA ALA A 159 -17.21 -1.13 -0.75
C ALA A 159 -17.08 0.16 0.08
N TRP A 160 -16.16 0.16 1.06
CA TRP A 160 -15.91 1.31 1.92
C TRP A 160 -15.28 2.47 1.13
N CYS A 161 -14.25 2.19 0.32
CA CYS A 161 -13.56 3.20 -0.49
C CYS A 161 -14.51 3.85 -1.50
N ARG A 162 -15.35 3.05 -2.19
CA ARG A 162 -16.36 3.58 -3.12
C ARG A 162 -17.36 4.50 -2.42
N ALA A 163 -17.86 4.11 -1.24
CA ALA A 163 -18.76 4.95 -0.46
C ALA A 163 -18.10 6.27 -0.03
N LYS A 164 -16.84 6.24 0.43
CA LYS A 164 -16.08 7.45 0.80
C LYS A 164 -15.81 8.36 -0.37
N ARG A 165 -15.48 7.80 -1.54
CA ARG A 165 -15.29 8.57 -2.77
C ARG A 165 -16.58 9.27 -3.19
N GLU A 166 -17.73 8.61 -3.10
CA GLU A 166 -19.03 9.24 -3.34
C GLU A 166 -19.36 10.37 -2.35
N GLU A 167 -18.98 10.23 -1.07
CA GLU A 167 -19.12 11.31 -0.08
C GLU A 167 -18.24 12.51 -0.42
N LYS A 168 -16.97 12.28 -0.82
CA LYS A 168 -16.01 13.31 -1.26
C LYS A 168 -16.56 14.08 -2.47
N LEU A 169 -17.08 13.37 -3.47
CA LEU A 169 -17.69 13.98 -4.67
C LEU A 169 -18.95 14.79 -4.35
N ARG A 170 -19.78 14.33 -3.41
CA ARG A 170 -20.97 15.07 -2.95
C ARG A 170 -20.61 16.35 -2.20
N ARG A 171 -19.54 16.36 -1.42
CA ARG A 171 -19.05 17.55 -0.70
C ARG A 171 -18.37 18.58 -1.61
N SER A 172 -17.80 18.12 -2.71
CA SER A 172 -17.14 18.96 -3.72
C SER A 172 -18.09 19.48 -4.81
N SER A 173 -19.35 19.04 -4.81
CA SER A 173 -20.41 19.59 -5.66
C SER A 173 -20.93 20.92 -5.08
N PRO A 174 -21.02 22.00 -5.89
CA PRO A 174 -21.42 23.34 -5.44
C PRO A 174 -22.89 23.44 -5.00
#